data_AF-A0A223EJR3-F1
#
_entry.id   AF-A0A223EJR3-F1
#
_cell.length_a   1.000
_cell.length_b   1.000
_cell.length_c   1.000
_cell.angle_alpha   90.00
_cell.angle_beta   90.00
_cell.angle_gamma   90.00
#
_symmetry.space_group_name_H-M   'P 1'
#
loop_
_entity.id
_entity.type
_entity.pdbx_description
1 polymer ?
#
loop_
_entity_poly.entity_id
_entity_poly.type
_entity_poly.pdbx_seq_one_letter_code
_entity_poly.pdbx_strand_id
1 'polypeptide(L)' 'MGILLRKAIEKKRNFLINKLINKGVYKKNDIHLFELTLTDLENEYIKISKIEEKESDDHSPCLRVHFI' A
#
# COMPACT_ATOMS: atom_id res chain seq x y z
N MET A 1 -10.13 -23.46 -18.98
CA MET A 1 -9.92 -23.55 -17.51
C MET A 1 -9.16 -22.32 -16.99
N GLY A 2 -9.79 -21.14 -16.96
CA GLY A 2 -9.11 -19.91 -16.49
C GLY A 2 -10.03 -18.85 -15.86
N ILE A 3 -11.32 -19.14 -15.77
CA ILE A 3 -12.36 -18.18 -15.36
C ILE A 3 -12.26 -17.91 -13.85
N LEU A 4 -11.93 -18.93 -13.05
CA LEU A 4 -11.78 -18.81 -11.60
C LEU A 4 -10.61 -17.88 -11.23
N LEU A 5 -9.46 -18.03 -11.91
CA LEU A 5 -8.29 -17.19 -11.67
C LEU A 5 -8.56 -15.73 -12.05
N ARG A 6 -9.17 -15.49 -13.22
CA ARG A 6 -9.59 -14.14 -13.64
C ARG A 6 -10.54 -13.51 -12.62
N LYS A 7 -11.57 -14.23 -12.19
CA LYS A 7 -12.52 -13.76 -11.16
C LYS A 7 -11.85 -13.44 -9.82
N ALA A 8 -10.89 -14.26 -9.38
CA ALA A 8 -10.14 -14.01 -8.15
C ALA A 8 -9.28 -12.74 -8.25
N ILE A 9 -8.60 -12.55 -9.38
CA ILE A 9 -7.82 -11.35 -9.68
C ILE A 9 -8.71 -10.11 -9.71
N GLU A 10 -9.84 -10.17 -10.42
CA GLU A 10 -10.79 -9.07 -10.51
C GLU A 10 -11.40 -8.71 -9.15
N LYS A 11 -11.77 -9.72 -8.34
CA LYS A 11 -12.21 -9.50 -6.96
C LYS A 11 -11.16 -8.78 -6.13
N LYS A 12 -9.90 -9.22 -6.21
CA LYS A 12 -8.79 -8.60 -5.46
C LYS A 12 -8.57 -7.15 -5.92
N ARG A 13 -8.67 -6.89 -7.23
CA ARG A 13 -8.58 -5.53 -7.79
C ARG A 13 -9.67 -4.63 -7.24
N ASN A 14 -10.93 -5.05 -7.34
CA ASN A 14 -12.06 -4.27 -6.83
C ASN A 14 -11.98 -4.04 -5.32
N PHE A 15 -11.51 -5.03 -4.56
CA PHE A 15 -11.30 -4.90 -3.12
C PHE A 15 -10.29 -3.79 -2.78
N LEU A 16 -9.15 -3.75 -3.47
CA LEU A 16 -8.13 -2.71 -3.26
C LEU A 16 -8.66 -1.33 -3.66
N ILE A 17 -9.34 -1.21 -4.80
CA ILE A 17 -9.95 0.05 -5.24
C ILE A 17 -10.92 0.58 -4.19
N ASN A 18 -11.83 -0.26 -3.69
CA ASN A 18 -12.80 0.14 -2.68
C ASN A 18 -12.11 0.58 -1.37
N LYS A 19 -11.02 -0.10 -1.00
CA LYS A 19 -10.25 0.25 0.20
C LYS A 19 -9.49 1.57 0.05
N LEU A 20 -8.95 1.85 -1.13
CA LEU A 20 -8.30 3.13 -1.45
C LEU A 20 -9.30 4.28 -1.46
N ILE A 21 -10.48 4.07 -2.05
CA ILE A 21 -11.60 5.02 -2.01
C ILE A 21 -12.02 5.33 -0.57
N ASN A 22 -12.15 4.30 0.28
CA ASN A 22 -12.47 4.49 1.70
C ASN A 22 -11.40 5.28 2.46
N LYS A 23 -10.14 5.22 2.02
CA LYS A 23 -9.05 6.04 2.58
C LYS A 23 -8.98 7.45 1.97
N GLY A 24 -9.90 7.82 1.08
CA GLY A 24 -9.94 9.13 0.42
C GLY A 24 -9.00 9.27 -0.79
N VAL A 25 -8.44 8.16 -1.27
CA VAL A 25 -7.62 8.13 -2.49
C VAL A 25 -8.52 7.75 -3.65
N TYR A 26 -8.66 8.63 -4.64
CA TYR A 26 -9.53 8.42 -5.81
C TYR A 26 -8.76 8.34 -7.13
N LYS A 27 -7.59 8.99 -7.18
CA LYS A 27 -6.71 9.02 -8.34
C LYS A 27 -5.26 9.05 -7.89
N LYS A 28 -4.38 8.48 -8.70
CA LYS A 28 -2.93 8.45 -8.48
C LYS A 28 -2.24 8.99 -9.73
N ASN A 29 -1.37 9.98 -9.58
CA ASN A 29 -0.63 10.57 -10.70
C ASN A 29 -1.54 11.01 -11.88
N ASP A 30 -2.72 11.56 -11.56
CA ASP A 30 -3.76 11.94 -12.53
C ASP A 30 -4.41 10.80 -13.33
N ILE A 31 -4.14 9.55 -12.94
CA ILE A 31 -4.75 8.34 -13.49
C ILE A 31 -5.80 7.80 -12.50
N HIS A 32 -6.92 7.34 -13.01
CA HIS A 32 -7.98 6.75 -12.19
C HIS A 32 -7.55 5.39 -11.60
N LEU A 33 -8.01 5.07 -10.39
CA LEU A 33 -7.75 3.78 -9.73
C LEU A 33 -8.11 2.54 -10.58
N PHE A 34 -9.09 2.69 -11.48
CA PHE A 34 -9.54 1.61 -12.37
C PHE A 34 -8.58 1.34 -13.52
N GLU A 35 -7.78 2.34 -13.91
CA GLU A 35 -6.74 2.23 -14.94
C GLU A 35 -5.42 1.74 -14.36
N LEU A 36 -5.26 1.78 -13.03
CA LEU A 36 -4.10 1.21 -12.35
C LEU A 36 -4.09 -0.32 -12.42
N THR A 37 -2.88 -0.87 -12.52
CA THR A 37 -2.67 -2.32 -12.44
C THR A 37 -2.84 -2.82 -11.00
N LEU A 38 -3.10 -4.13 -10.84
CA LEU A 38 -3.25 -4.74 -9.51
C LEU A 38 -2.03 -4.48 -8.62
N THR A 39 -0.83 -4.57 -9.19
CA THR A 39 0.44 -4.31 -8.50
C THR A 39 0.53 -2.87 -8.00
N ASP A 40 0.04 -1.91 -8.78
CA ASP A 40 0.06 -0.49 -8.40
C ASP A 40 -0.91 -0.22 -7.24
N LEU A 41 -2.10 -0.81 -7.30
CA LEU A 41 -3.10 -0.77 -6.22
C LEU A 41 -2.57 -1.42 -4.93
N GLU A 42 -1.88 -2.57 -5.02
CA GLU A 42 -1.25 -3.22 -3.87
C GLU A 42 -0.15 -2.35 -3.25
N ASN A 43 0.73 -1.77 -4.08
CA ASN A 43 1.78 -0.88 -3.61
C ASN A 43 1.22 0.35 -2.91
N GLU A 44 0.18 0.97 -3.47
CA GLU A 44 -0.48 2.11 -2.84
C GLU A 44 -1.11 1.72 -1.50
N TYR A 45 -1.81 0.59 -1.48
CA TYR A 45 -2.43 0.08 -0.27
C TYR A 45 -1.38 -0.21 0.82
N ILE A 46 -0.25 -0.83 0.46
CA ILE A 46 0.88 -1.08 1.37
C ILE A 46 1.46 0.23 1.88
N LYS A 47 1.66 1.23 1.00
CA LYS A 47 2.15 2.54 1.42
C LYS A 47 1.23 3.17 2.46
N ILE A 48 -0.08 3.20 2.19
CA ILE A 48 -1.04 3.82 3.11
C ILE A 48 -1.18 3.01 4.41
N SER A 49 -1.05 1.68 4.37
CA SER A 49 -0.99 0.87 5.59
C SER A 49 0.30 1.07 6.39
N LYS A 50 1.44 1.29 5.74
CA LYS A 50 2.72 1.58 6.42
C LYS A 50 2.80 2.98 7.03
N ILE A 51 2.01 3.92 6.52
CA ILE A 51 1.95 5.29 7.06
C ILE A 51 1.30 5.31 8.45
N GLU A 52 0.49 4.31 8.82
CA GLU A 52 -0.07 4.19 10.19
C GLU A 52 0.94 3.65 11.23
N GLU A 53 2.18 3.33 10.84
CA GLU A 53 3.26 2.90 11.76
C GLU A 53 4.48 3.85 11.75
N LYS A 54 4.29 5.13 11.42
CA LYS A 54 5.35 6.16 11.52
C LYS A 54 4.95 7.30 12.46
N GLU A 55 4.63 6.94 13.71
CA GLU A 55 5.08 7.74 14.85
C GLU A 55 5.91 6.80 15.74
N SER A 56 7.22 6.85 15.53
CA SER A 56 8.28 6.41 16.45
C SER A 56 9.59 6.80 15.78
N ASP A 57 9.86 8.10 15.82
CA ASP A 57 11.21 8.60 15.89
C ASP A 57 11.91 7.93 17.09
N ASP A 58 12.84 7.02 16.83
CA ASP A 58 14.09 7.05 17.59
C ASP A 58 15.25 6.81 16.64
N HIS A 59 15.82 7.93 16.20
CA HIS A 59 17.18 7.95 15.72
C HIS A 59 18.11 7.69 16.91
N SER A 60 18.57 6.45 17.07
CA SER A 60 19.75 6.15 17.90
C SER A 60 20.78 5.30 17.15
N PRO A 61 21.83 5.93 16.59
CA PRO A 61 23.14 5.34 16.53
C PRO A 61 24.03 6.00 17.59
N CYS A 62 23.77 5.73 18.87
CA CYS A 62 24.71 6.06 19.94
C CYS A 62 25.56 4.83 20.26
N LEU A 63 26.36 4.35 19.31
CA LEU A 63 27.55 3.55 19.66
C LEU A 63 28.63 4.50 20.16
N ARG A 64 28.46 4.97 21.41
CA ARG A 64 29.54 5.50 22.22
C ARG A 64 29.76 4.53 23.36
N VAL A 65 30.32 3.37 23.03
CA VAL A 65 31.00 2.54 24.02
C VAL A 65 32.29 3.27 24.40
N HIS A 66 32.19 4.16 25.38
CA HIS A 66 33.31 4.40 26.27
C HIS A 66 33.05 3.53 27.48
N PHE A 67 33.76 2.41 27.58
CA PHE A 67 34.06 1.86 28.89
C PHE A 67 35.52 1.41 28.90
N ILE A 68 36.19 2.00 29.88
CA ILE A 68 37.56 1.90 30.37
C ILE A 68 38.10 0.47 30.41
#